data_AF-A0A2E3EZ97-F1
#
_entry.id   AF-A0A2E3EZ97-F1
#
_cell.length_a   1.000
_cell.length_b   1.000
_cell.length_c   1.000
_cell.angle_alpha   90.00
_cell.angle_beta   90.00
_cell.angle_gamma   90.00
#
_symmetry.space_group_name_H-M   'P 1'
#
loop_
_entity.id
_entity.type
_entity.pdbx_description
1 polymer ?
#
loop_
_entity_poly.entity_id
_entity_poly.type
_entity_poly.pdbx_seq_one_letter_code
_entity_poly.pdbx_strand_id
1 'polypeptide(L)'
;MSKSQRISFFLSLYFGLVALGFAQDQQRGEELFKKLESSANNPIITDKYTADPAALVHDGRVYLYVGHDQAPDTEERYIMNEWLLYSSDDMINWKEHPVPLKPTDFHWAIHSAWAAEVVEKDGEFYWFVTVEHDDSHPGKAIGVAVADSPEGPWKDALGKALITNDMTSQTDISWDDIDPTIYIDDDGTPYLYWGNRVCKYVKLKDNMIEMDGPIHTVDLPKFTEAPYIHKRGDWYYLSYAYDFPEKIAYAMSKSITGPWEFKGILNEVAGNSNTNHQSIIEFEGNWYFVYHNGSIPTHGSSYHRSVCVDRLYYNEDGSIKRIVMTSEGIQPD
;
A
#
# COMPACT_ATOMS: atom_id res chain seq x y z
N MET A 1 -26.34 -42.71 -55.32
CA MET A 1 -25.67 -43.09 -54.04
C MET A 1 -26.41 -44.23 -53.39
N SER A 2 -25.68 -45.25 -52.95
CA SER A 2 -26.24 -46.33 -52.12
C SER A 2 -26.68 -45.79 -50.75
N LYS A 3 -27.56 -46.51 -50.05
CA LYS A 3 -28.03 -46.14 -48.70
C LYS A 3 -26.86 -45.95 -47.72
N SER A 4 -25.81 -46.77 -47.86
CA SER A 4 -24.55 -46.67 -47.10
C SER A 4 -23.78 -45.38 -47.41
N GLN A 5 -23.67 -44.99 -48.68
CA GLN A 5 -22.99 -43.74 -49.07
C GLN A 5 -23.69 -42.50 -48.52
N ARG A 6 -25.04 -42.50 -48.44
CA ARG A 6 -25.80 -41.39 -47.86
C ARG A 6 -25.56 -41.25 -46.35
N ILE A 7 -25.59 -42.37 -45.62
CA ILE A 7 -25.33 -42.38 -44.17
C ILE A 7 -23.92 -41.89 -43.86
N SER A 8 -22.92 -42.33 -44.63
CA SER A 8 -21.53 -41.91 -44.45
C SER A 8 -21.34 -40.40 -44.73
N PHE A 9 -22.03 -39.87 -45.74
CA PHE A 9 -22.01 -38.44 -46.05
C PHE A 9 -22.64 -37.59 -44.92
N PHE A 10 -23.79 -38.01 -44.38
CA PHE A 10 -24.44 -37.30 -43.27
C PHE A 10 -23.63 -37.36 -41.96
N LEU A 11 -23.02 -38.49 -41.65
CA LEU A 11 -22.11 -38.61 -40.49
C LEU A 11 -20.89 -37.70 -40.66
N SER A 12 -20.27 -37.68 -41.84
CA SER A 12 -19.12 -36.81 -42.11
C SER A 12 -19.49 -35.33 -42.01
N LEU A 13 -20.66 -34.93 -42.52
CA LEU A 13 -21.18 -33.57 -42.41
C LEU A 13 -21.50 -33.19 -40.95
N TYR A 14 -22.08 -34.12 -40.18
CA TYR A 14 -22.37 -33.93 -38.76
C TYR A 14 -21.09 -33.77 -37.93
N PHE A 15 -20.10 -34.65 -38.10
CA PHE A 15 -18.81 -34.53 -37.44
C PHE A 15 -18.06 -33.24 -37.84
N GLY A 16 -18.15 -32.83 -39.11
CA GLY A 16 -17.61 -31.56 -39.57
C GLY A 16 -18.26 -30.35 -38.88
N LEU A 17 -19.60 -30.32 -38.79
CA LEU A 17 -20.34 -29.26 -38.10
C LEU A 17 -20.02 -29.22 -36.60
N VAL A 18 -19.90 -30.37 -35.94
CA VAL A 18 -19.53 -30.46 -34.52
C VAL A 18 -18.09 -29.96 -34.30
N ALA A 19 -17.13 -30.36 -35.14
CA ALA A 19 -15.75 -29.90 -35.06
C ALA A 19 -15.61 -28.39 -35.32
N LEU A 20 -16.37 -27.85 -36.28
CA LEU A 20 -16.47 -26.40 -36.53
C LEU A 20 -17.02 -25.65 -35.32
N GLY A 21 -18.06 -26.19 -34.66
CA GLY A 21 -18.61 -25.63 -33.43
C GLY A 21 -17.58 -25.57 -32.30
N PHE A 22 -16.84 -26.66 -32.07
CA PHE A 22 -15.76 -26.69 -31.07
C PHE A 22 -14.63 -25.70 -31.39
N ALA A 23 -14.23 -25.58 -32.65
CA ALA A 23 -13.20 -24.63 -33.06
C ALA A 23 -13.64 -23.17 -32.86
N GLN A 24 -14.92 -22.86 -33.13
CA GLN A 24 -15.50 -21.54 -32.88
C GLN A 24 -15.58 -21.22 -31.39
N ASP A 25 -15.99 -22.18 -30.56
CA ASP A 25 -16.04 -22.00 -29.10
C ASP A 25 -14.64 -21.84 -28.50
N GLN A 26 -13.64 -22.58 -29.00
CA GLN A 26 -12.24 -22.42 -28.60
C GLN A 26 -11.71 -21.04 -28.97
N GLN A 27 -11.91 -20.59 -30.22
CA GLN A 27 -11.48 -19.26 -30.66
C GLN A 27 -12.16 -18.15 -29.83
N ARG A 28 -13.47 -18.28 -29.57
CA ARG A 28 -14.19 -17.34 -28.71
C ARG A 28 -13.64 -17.34 -27.29
N GLY A 29 -13.28 -18.51 -26.76
CA GLY A 29 -12.61 -18.64 -25.47
C GLY A 29 -11.27 -17.90 -25.45
N GLU A 30 -10.41 -18.15 -26.43
CA GLU A 30 -9.10 -17.48 -26.57
C GLU A 30 -9.23 -15.97 -26.72
N GLU A 31 -10.20 -15.48 -27.50
CA GLU A 31 -10.50 -14.06 -27.63
C GLU A 31 -10.98 -13.45 -26.31
N LEU A 32 -11.82 -14.17 -25.55
CA LEU A 32 -12.29 -13.72 -24.24
C LEU A 32 -11.15 -13.68 -23.21
N PHE A 33 -10.30 -14.71 -23.19
CA PHE A 33 -9.12 -14.76 -22.33
C PHE A 33 -8.15 -13.62 -22.64
N LYS A 34 -7.83 -13.41 -23.91
CA LYS A 34 -6.97 -12.31 -24.33
C LYS A 34 -7.56 -10.95 -23.95
N LYS A 35 -8.88 -10.80 -24.06
CA LYS A 35 -9.58 -9.58 -23.63
C LYS A 35 -9.47 -9.37 -22.12
N LEU A 36 -9.69 -10.42 -21.32
CA LEU A 36 -9.57 -10.38 -19.86
C LEU A 36 -8.13 -10.09 -19.41
N GLU A 37 -7.14 -10.71 -20.04
CA GLU A 37 -5.72 -10.41 -19.77
C GLU A 37 -5.38 -8.96 -20.12
N SER A 38 -5.89 -8.44 -21.25
CA SER A 38 -5.67 -7.05 -21.64
C SER A 38 -6.40 -6.01 -20.77
N SER A 39 -7.32 -6.44 -19.90
CA SER A 39 -8.01 -5.56 -18.95
C SER A 39 -7.42 -5.61 -17.53
N ALA A 40 -6.42 -6.44 -17.26
CA ALA A 40 -5.81 -6.52 -15.93
C ALA A 40 -4.84 -5.36 -15.70
N ASN A 41 -5.10 -4.53 -14.69
CA ASN A 41 -4.18 -3.47 -14.25
C ASN A 41 -3.67 -3.66 -12.82
N ASN A 42 -4.11 -4.69 -12.09
CA ASN A 42 -3.52 -5.09 -10.82
C ASN A 42 -2.71 -6.40 -10.97
N PRO A 43 -1.50 -6.47 -10.39
CA PRO A 43 -0.76 -5.38 -9.75
C PRO A 43 -0.28 -4.33 -10.77
N ILE A 44 -0.14 -3.08 -10.32
CA ILE A 44 0.15 -1.93 -11.20
C ILE A 44 1.63 -1.88 -11.62
N ILE A 45 2.53 -2.49 -10.84
CA ILE A 45 3.96 -2.67 -11.15
C ILE A 45 4.22 -4.16 -11.27
N THR A 46 4.81 -4.60 -12.39
CA THR A 46 4.96 -6.02 -12.71
C THR A 46 6.40 -6.46 -12.96
N ASP A 47 7.34 -5.52 -13.09
CA ASP A 47 8.76 -5.80 -13.31
C ASP A 47 9.56 -5.89 -11.99
N LYS A 48 8.98 -5.44 -10.87
CA LYS A 48 9.56 -5.49 -9.52
C LYS A 48 8.52 -5.83 -8.47
N TYR A 49 8.96 -6.45 -7.37
CA TYR A 49 8.13 -6.65 -6.20
C TYR A 49 8.11 -5.37 -5.35
N THR A 50 6.90 -4.87 -5.08
CA THR A 50 6.65 -3.57 -4.45
C THR A 50 5.71 -3.73 -3.27
N ALA A 51 6.04 -3.07 -2.17
CA ALA A 51 5.33 -3.22 -0.91
C ALA A 51 5.07 -1.90 -0.20
N ASP A 52 4.25 -1.97 0.84
CA ASP A 52 3.96 -0.91 1.81
C ASP A 52 3.69 0.46 1.15
N PRO A 53 2.66 0.57 0.29
CA PRO A 53 2.48 1.74 -0.55
C PRO A 53 1.98 2.96 0.23
N ALA A 54 2.69 4.07 0.09
CA ALA A 54 2.19 5.41 0.43
C ALA A 54 2.09 6.27 -0.82
N ALA A 55 0.92 6.91 -1.02
CA ALA A 55 0.67 7.76 -2.16
C ALA A 55 0.46 9.22 -1.74
N LEU A 56 1.03 10.15 -2.50
CA LEU A 56 0.93 11.59 -2.34
C LEU A 56 0.37 12.19 -3.62
N VAL A 57 -0.57 13.13 -3.51
CA VAL A 57 -1.01 13.94 -4.65
C VAL A 57 -0.32 15.30 -4.58
N HIS A 58 0.43 15.65 -5.62
CA HIS A 58 1.13 16.92 -5.72
C HIS A 58 1.11 17.42 -7.17
N ASP A 59 0.74 18.69 -7.37
CA ASP A 59 0.68 19.35 -8.69
C ASP A 59 -0.02 18.53 -9.79
N GLY A 60 -1.17 17.96 -9.46
CA GLY A 60 -1.99 17.20 -10.41
C GLY A 60 -1.41 15.84 -10.80
N ARG A 61 -0.45 15.32 -10.03
CA ARG A 61 0.11 13.98 -10.21
C ARG A 61 0.05 13.21 -8.90
N VAL A 62 -0.06 11.89 -9.02
CA VAL A 62 0.13 10.97 -7.91
C VAL A 62 1.57 10.49 -7.89
N TYR A 63 2.22 10.56 -6.75
CA TYR A 63 3.52 9.98 -6.46
C TYR A 63 3.31 8.79 -5.52
N LEU A 64 3.87 7.65 -5.89
CA LEU A 64 3.74 6.39 -5.17
C LEU A 64 5.12 5.96 -4.68
N TYR A 65 5.25 5.93 -3.36
CA TYR A 65 6.43 5.52 -2.62
C TYR A 65 6.21 4.11 -2.09
N VAL A 66 7.13 3.20 -2.39
CA VAL A 66 6.98 1.77 -2.07
C VAL A 66 8.31 1.19 -1.64
N GLY A 67 8.28 0.22 -0.73
CA GLY A 67 9.46 -0.60 -0.46
C GLY A 67 9.73 -1.59 -1.61
N HIS A 68 11.01 -1.91 -1.85
CA HIS A 68 11.43 -2.93 -2.83
C HIS A 68 11.61 -4.28 -2.12
N ASP A 69 10.70 -5.22 -2.33
CA ASP A 69 10.87 -6.60 -1.87
C ASP A 69 11.95 -7.30 -2.73
N GLN A 70 13.04 -7.74 -2.11
CA GLN A 70 14.23 -8.30 -2.77
C GLN A 70 14.66 -9.63 -2.13
N ALA A 71 13.73 -10.33 -1.48
CA ALA A 71 14.00 -11.66 -0.96
C ALA A 71 14.43 -12.60 -2.10
N PRO A 72 15.39 -13.51 -1.89
CA PRO A 72 15.58 -14.62 -2.81
C PRO A 72 14.35 -15.54 -2.80
N ASP A 73 14.01 -16.15 -3.94
CA ASP A 73 12.86 -17.07 -4.07
C ASP A 73 12.87 -18.24 -3.06
N THR A 74 14.03 -18.55 -2.48
CA THR A 74 14.25 -19.62 -1.51
C THR A 74 14.13 -19.18 -0.04
N GLU A 75 13.88 -17.90 0.21
CA GLU A 75 13.86 -17.33 1.56
C GLU A 75 12.50 -16.71 1.89
N GLU A 76 12.02 -17.02 3.09
CA GLU A 76 10.75 -16.51 3.62
C GLU A 76 11.02 -15.39 4.65
N ARG A 77 11.58 -14.28 4.18
CA ARG A 77 11.82 -13.09 5.00
C ARG A 77 11.81 -11.81 4.18
N TYR A 78 11.41 -10.70 4.80
CA TYR A 78 11.48 -9.38 4.20
C TYR A 78 12.95 -8.93 4.04
N ILE A 79 13.42 -8.85 2.81
CA ILE A 79 14.70 -8.22 2.46
C ILE A 79 14.36 -7.00 1.60
N MET A 80 14.55 -5.80 2.17
CA MET A 80 14.19 -4.54 1.53
C MET A 80 15.34 -3.56 1.74
N ASN A 81 16.05 -3.19 0.67
CA ASN A 81 17.27 -2.38 0.76
C ASN A 81 17.10 -0.95 0.23
N GLU A 82 15.97 -0.65 -0.39
CA GLU A 82 15.67 0.64 -0.98
C GLU A 82 14.16 0.84 -1.10
N TRP A 83 13.75 2.11 -1.13
CA TRP A 83 12.42 2.48 -1.58
C TRP A 83 12.46 2.82 -3.06
N LEU A 84 11.37 2.59 -3.77
CA LEU A 84 11.16 2.97 -5.16
C LEU A 84 10.14 4.09 -5.24
N LEU A 85 10.18 4.84 -6.34
CA LEU A 85 9.26 5.94 -6.62
C LEU A 85 8.66 5.79 -8.00
N TYR A 86 7.34 5.90 -8.06
CA TYR A 86 6.58 5.96 -9.29
C TYR A 86 5.71 7.22 -9.31
N SER A 87 5.29 7.67 -10.49
CA SER A 87 4.27 8.71 -10.60
C SER A 87 3.29 8.43 -11.72
N SER A 88 2.06 8.93 -11.57
CA SER A 88 1.00 8.82 -12.56
C SER A 88 0.17 10.10 -12.62
N ASP A 89 -0.37 10.41 -13.78
CA ASP A 89 -1.39 11.45 -14.01
C ASP A 89 -2.79 10.88 -14.24
N ASP A 90 -2.94 9.55 -14.30
CA ASP A 90 -4.21 8.89 -14.64
C ASP A 90 -4.53 7.65 -13.78
N MET A 91 -3.66 7.32 -12.81
CA MET A 91 -3.73 6.14 -11.94
C MET A 91 -3.58 4.79 -12.66
N ILE A 92 -3.26 4.80 -13.95
CA ILE A 92 -3.17 3.60 -14.81
C ILE A 92 -1.73 3.46 -15.33
N ASN A 93 -1.19 4.52 -15.89
CA ASN A 93 0.16 4.58 -16.44
C ASN A 93 1.12 5.12 -15.40
N TRP A 94 2.07 4.28 -14.98
CA TRP A 94 3.04 4.61 -13.94
C TRP A 94 4.44 4.79 -14.53
N LYS A 95 5.03 5.97 -14.30
CA LYS A 95 6.42 6.28 -14.63
C LYS A 95 7.30 5.98 -13.43
N GLU A 96 8.24 5.05 -13.59
CA GLU A 96 9.32 4.82 -12.62
C GLU A 96 10.31 6.00 -12.59
N HIS A 97 10.77 6.34 -11.40
CA HIS A 97 11.84 7.30 -11.15
C HIS A 97 13.09 6.60 -10.58
N PRO A 98 14.27 7.25 -10.63
CA PRO A 98 15.47 6.71 -9.97
C PRO A 98 15.21 6.43 -8.49
N VAL A 99 15.88 5.41 -7.94
CA VAL A 99 15.82 5.04 -6.51
C VAL A 99 16.08 6.29 -5.64
N PRO A 100 15.07 6.79 -4.91
CA PRO A 100 15.15 8.09 -4.23
C PRO A 100 15.89 8.04 -2.88
N LEU A 101 15.82 6.91 -2.17
CA LEU A 101 16.29 6.79 -0.78
C LEU A 101 16.60 5.34 -0.43
N LYS A 102 17.60 5.13 0.44
CA LYS A 102 17.99 3.85 1.03
C LYS A 102 18.13 3.96 2.54
N PRO A 103 17.94 2.88 3.32
CA PRO A 103 18.22 2.90 4.75
C PRO A 103 19.66 3.36 5.06
N THR A 104 20.64 2.98 4.23
CA THR A 104 22.04 3.36 4.43
C THR A 104 22.36 4.82 4.14
N ASP A 105 21.40 5.61 3.64
CA ASP A 105 21.55 7.08 3.55
C ASP A 105 21.40 7.75 4.93
N PHE A 106 20.80 7.04 5.89
CA PHE A 106 20.82 7.39 7.30
C PHE A 106 22.02 6.72 7.97
N HIS A 107 22.98 7.50 8.46
CA HIS A 107 24.25 6.96 8.98
C HIS A 107 24.11 6.12 10.26
N TRP A 108 22.96 6.20 10.93
CA TRP A 108 22.60 5.51 12.16
C TRP A 108 21.71 4.28 11.92
N ALA A 109 21.31 4.02 10.66
CA ALA A 109 20.48 2.89 10.28
C ALA A 109 21.28 1.84 9.50
N ILE A 110 20.87 0.57 9.60
CA ILE A 110 21.62 -0.55 9.02
C ILE A 110 20.93 -1.24 7.84
N HIS A 111 19.59 -1.36 7.85
CA HIS A 111 18.80 -1.97 6.76
C HIS A 111 17.29 -1.71 6.95
N SER A 112 16.45 -2.50 6.26
CA SER A 112 14.98 -2.49 6.32
C SER A 112 14.35 -1.25 5.75
N ALA A 113 14.28 -1.14 4.42
CA ALA A 113 13.44 -0.16 3.75
C ALA A 113 11.93 -0.53 3.88
N TRP A 114 11.42 -0.52 5.11
CA TRP A 114 10.05 -0.92 5.45
C TRP A 114 9.05 0.22 5.24
N ALA A 115 7.79 0.04 5.66
CA ALA A 115 6.71 1.00 5.50
C ALA A 115 7.11 2.44 5.86
N ALA A 116 6.64 3.39 5.04
CA ALA A 116 7.03 4.78 5.10
C ALA A 116 5.95 5.66 4.45
N GLU A 117 5.84 6.92 4.86
CA GLU A 117 4.89 7.88 4.29
C GLU A 117 5.54 9.24 4.03
N VAL A 118 5.17 9.87 2.92
CA VAL A 118 5.60 11.22 2.53
C VAL A 118 4.46 12.21 2.73
N VAL A 119 4.78 13.37 3.29
CA VAL A 119 3.88 14.53 3.38
C VAL A 119 4.57 15.79 2.90
N GLU A 120 3.81 16.68 2.26
CA GLU A 120 4.26 18.04 1.94
C GLU A 120 3.90 19.00 3.07
N LYS A 121 4.83 19.87 3.46
CA LYS A 121 4.59 21.00 4.34
C LYS A 121 5.41 22.20 3.90
N ASP A 122 4.74 23.34 3.69
CA ASP A 122 5.37 24.63 3.35
C ASP A 122 6.33 24.58 2.14
N GLY A 123 6.04 23.71 1.15
CA GLY A 123 6.84 23.52 -0.07
C GLY A 123 8.05 22.59 0.09
N GLU A 124 8.25 22.00 1.27
CA GLU A 124 9.21 20.91 1.50
C GLU A 124 8.46 19.59 1.68
N PHE A 125 9.14 18.49 1.37
CA PHE A 125 8.60 17.14 1.49
C PHE A 125 9.34 16.40 2.60
N TYR A 126 8.59 15.74 3.48
CA TYR A 126 9.09 15.00 4.62
C TYR A 126 8.71 13.53 4.47
N TRP A 127 9.70 12.64 4.47
CA TRP A 127 9.50 11.20 4.33
C TRP A 127 9.82 10.51 5.65
N PHE A 128 8.78 10.05 6.35
CA PHE A 128 8.90 9.29 7.58
C PHE A 128 9.07 7.82 7.24
N VAL A 129 10.17 7.21 7.70
CA VAL A 129 10.58 5.87 7.26
C VAL A 129 10.77 4.92 8.44
N THR A 130 10.35 3.67 8.26
CA THR A 130 10.75 2.58 9.16
C THR A 130 12.09 2.01 8.73
N VAL A 131 13.04 1.89 9.66
CA VAL A 131 14.35 1.26 9.44
C VAL A 131 14.77 0.42 10.65
N GLU A 132 15.76 -0.46 10.47
CA GLU A 132 16.49 -1.04 11.60
C GLU A 132 17.59 -0.07 12.03
N HIS A 133 17.60 0.28 13.32
CA HIS A 133 18.65 1.11 13.91
C HIS A 133 19.93 0.28 14.15
N ASP A 134 21.09 0.93 14.19
CA ASP A 134 22.33 0.30 14.62
C ASP A 134 22.32 -0.14 16.11
N ASP A 135 23.37 -0.85 16.53
CA ASP A 135 23.53 -1.39 17.89
C ASP A 135 23.52 -0.34 19.02
N SER A 136 23.57 0.96 18.70
CA SER A 136 23.47 2.02 19.72
C SER A 136 22.06 2.18 20.29
N HIS A 137 21.03 1.87 19.49
CA HIS A 137 19.62 1.84 19.91
C HIS A 137 18.91 0.63 19.29
N PRO A 138 19.17 -0.61 19.75
CA PRO A 138 18.73 -1.82 19.08
C PRO A 138 17.20 -1.89 18.87
N GLY A 139 16.79 -2.24 17.65
CA GLY A 139 15.40 -2.41 17.24
C GLY A 139 15.02 -1.54 16.05
N LYS A 140 13.74 -1.60 15.70
CA LYS A 140 13.14 -0.71 14.70
C LYS A 140 13.06 0.71 15.22
N ALA A 141 13.18 1.64 14.29
CA ALA A 141 13.15 3.06 14.54
C ALA A 141 12.45 3.79 13.38
N ILE A 142 11.96 4.99 13.68
CA ILE A 142 11.39 5.89 12.68
C ILE A 142 12.38 7.02 12.42
N GLY A 143 12.81 7.14 11.16
CA GLY A 143 13.60 8.26 10.65
C GLY A 143 12.75 9.26 9.89
N VAL A 144 13.33 10.42 9.58
CA VAL A 144 12.72 11.44 8.71
C VAL A 144 13.75 11.98 7.73
N ALA A 145 13.47 11.86 6.43
CA ALA A 145 14.21 12.52 5.37
C ALA A 145 13.45 13.76 4.87
N VAL A 146 14.16 14.71 4.27
CA VAL A 146 13.59 15.94 3.69
C VAL A 146 14.07 16.16 2.27
N ALA A 147 13.21 16.72 1.42
CA ALA A 147 13.50 17.10 0.04
C ALA A 147 12.75 18.37 -0.39
N ASP A 148 13.25 19.03 -1.44
CA ASP A 148 12.62 20.20 -2.06
C ASP A 148 11.61 19.83 -3.18
N SER A 149 11.51 18.55 -3.53
CA SER A 149 10.56 18.02 -4.52
C SER A 149 10.11 16.61 -4.13
N PRO A 150 8.96 16.12 -4.65
CA PRO A 150 8.47 14.78 -4.34
C PRO A 150 9.42 13.68 -4.86
N GLU A 151 10.28 13.97 -5.84
CA GLU A 151 11.30 13.04 -6.34
C GLU A 151 12.63 13.08 -5.58
N GLY A 152 12.84 14.07 -4.71
CA GLY A 152 14.11 14.31 -4.04
C GLY A 152 14.95 15.43 -4.68
N PRO A 153 16.27 15.44 -4.47
CA PRO A 153 17.05 14.45 -3.72
C PRO A 153 16.70 14.47 -2.23
N TRP A 154 16.63 13.28 -1.63
CA TRP A 154 16.34 13.10 -0.21
C TRP A 154 17.62 13.12 0.62
N LYS A 155 17.52 13.66 1.83
CA LYS A 155 18.59 13.65 2.83
C LYS A 155 18.00 13.42 4.23
N ASP A 156 18.74 12.75 5.10
CA ASP A 156 18.40 12.67 6.53
C ASP A 156 18.22 14.08 7.09
N ALA A 157 17.01 14.39 7.57
CA ALA A 157 16.65 15.72 8.04
C ALA A 157 17.14 15.98 9.47
N LEU A 158 17.42 14.92 10.24
CA LEU A 158 17.69 15.01 11.68
C LEU A 158 19.11 14.57 12.06
N GLY A 159 19.71 13.64 11.31
CA GLY A 159 21.00 13.03 11.64
C GLY A 159 20.93 12.00 12.77
N LYS A 160 19.72 11.55 13.12
CA LYS A 160 19.42 10.49 14.10
C LYS A 160 17.96 10.05 13.90
N ALA A 161 17.55 8.94 14.52
CA ALA A 161 16.15 8.56 14.58
C ALA A 161 15.28 9.64 15.27
N LEU A 162 14.05 9.80 14.78
CA LEU A 162 13.01 10.60 15.43
C LEU A 162 12.38 9.81 16.59
N ILE A 163 12.10 8.53 16.36
CA ILE A 163 11.62 7.57 17.37
C ILE A 163 12.59 6.39 17.42
N THR A 164 13.11 6.09 18.61
CA THR A 164 13.90 4.87 18.89
C THR A 164 13.10 3.91 19.77
N ASN A 165 13.39 2.61 19.65
CA ASN A 165 12.72 1.53 20.38
C ASN A 165 12.68 1.74 21.91
N ASP A 166 13.69 2.39 22.51
CA ASP A 166 13.73 2.66 23.96
C ASP A 166 12.82 3.82 24.42
N MET A 167 12.26 4.59 23.48
CA MET A 167 11.31 5.67 23.78
C MET A 167 9.91 5.13 24.09
N THR A 168 9.61 3.89 23.71
CA THR A 168 8.32 3.25 23.95
C THR A 168 8.50 1.93 24.70
N SER A 169 7.54 1.58 25.55
CA SER A 169 7.71 0.48 26.52
C SER A 169 6.40 -0.23 26.85
N GLN A 170 5.39 -0.06 26.00
CA GLN A 170 4.08 -0.69 26.16
C GLN A 170 4.14 -2.17 25.78
N THR A 171 5.19 -2.59 25.07
CA THR A 171 5.50 -3.98 24.73
C THR A 171 7.02 -4.20 24.75
N ASP A 172 7.45 -5.47 24.83
CA ASP A 172 8.87 -5.86 24.92
C ASP A 172 9.47 -6.28 23.57
N ILE A 173 8.73 -6.12 22.46
CA ILE A 173 9.24 -6.46 21.12
C ILE A 173 10.11 -5.32 20.60
N SER A 174 11.10 -5.65 19.77
CA SER A 174 12.02 -4.66 19.19
C SER A 174 11.56 -4.12 17.83
N TRP A 175 10.28 -4.32 17.49
CA TRP A 175 9.68 -3.93 16.21
C TRP A 175 8.31 -3.27 16.40
N ASP A 176 8.04 -2.72 17.59
CA ASP A 176 6.81 -1.98 17.83
C ASP A 176 6.87 -0.56 17.27
N ASP A 177 8.05 0.03 17.09
CA ASP A 177 8.24 1.37 16.54
C ASP A 177 8.45 1.34 15.02
N ILE A 178 7.37 0.99 14.29
CA ILE A 178 7.30 0.86 12.82
C ILE A 178 6.04 1.53 12.25
N ASP A 179 5.96 1.61 10.92
CA ASP A 179 4.79 1.98 10.13
C ASP A 179 4.27 3.39 10.43
N PRO A 180 5.09 4.43 10.18
CA PRO A 180 4.67 5.80 10.41
C PRO A 180 3.56 6.21 9.43
N THR A 181 2.55 6.91 9.95
CA THR A 181 1.66 7.76 9.16
C THR A 181 1.63 9.17 9.72
N ILE A 182 1.60 10.17 8.85
CA ILE A 182 1.70 11.58 9.21
C ILE A 182 0.51 12.36 8.65
N TYR A 183 -0.16 13.11 9.52
CA TYR A 183 -1.25 13.98 9.12
C TYR A 183 -1.06 15.39 9.66
N ILE A 184 -1.21 16.39 8.80
CA ILE A 184 -1.20 17.81 9.17
C ILE A 184 -2.65 18.26 9.28
N ASP A 185 -3.09 18.62 10.48
CA ASP A 185 -4.47 19.01 10.73
C ASP A 185 -4.81 20.39 10.14
N ASP A 186 -6.09 20.74 10.07
CA ASP A 186 -6.57 22.01 9.51
C ASP A 186 -5.98 23.25 10.21
N ASP A 187 -5.57 23.09 11.48
CA ASP A 187 -4.92 24.14 12.27
C ASP A 187 -3.39 24.24 12.01
N GLY A 188 -2.85 23.39 11.14
CA GLY A 188 -1.45 23.30 10.78
C GLY A 188 -0.62 22.37 11.68
N THR A 189 -1.21 21.79 12.73
CA THR A 189 -0.49 20.91 13.66
C THR A 189 -0.21 19.55 13.02
N PRO A 190 1.05 19.10 12.93
CA PRO A 190 1.37 17.77 12.47
C PRO A 190 1.23 16.71 13.57
N TYR A 191 0.71 15.54 13.20
CA TYR A 191 0.56 14.38 14.07
C TYR A 191 1.18 13.15 13.42
N LEU A 192 2.21 12.59 14.07
CA LEU A 192 2.81 11.32 13.69
C LEU A 192 2.13 10.20 14.45
N TYR A 193 1.58 9.23 13.73
CA TYR A 193 1.02 7.98 14.23
C TYR A 193 1.91 6.83 13.80
N TRP A 194 2.00 5.77 14.59
CA TRP A 194 2.78 4.58 14.23
C TRP A 194 2.42 3.39 15.14
N GLY A 195 2.96 2.22 14.83
CA GLY A 195 3.15 1.16 15.80
C GLY A 195 2.83 -0.25 15.30
N ASN A 196 3.44 -1.27 15.93
CA ASN A 196 3.00 -2.67 15.87
C ASN A 196 2.56 -3.15 17.27
N ARG A 197 1.46 -3.91 17.36
CA ARG A 197 0.69 -4.28 18.57
C ARG A 197 0.03 -3.13 19.32
N VAL A 198 0.67 -1.97 19.40
CA VAL A 198 0.18 -0.78 20.10
C VAL A 198 0.23 0.40 19.14
N CYS A 199 -0.94 0.93 18.79
CA CYS A 199 -1.03 2.17 18.02
C CYS A 199 -0.68 3.36 18.92
N LYS A 200 0.21 4.23 18.45
CA LYS A 200 0.72 5.40 19.16
C LYS A 200 0.57 6.64 18.30
N TYR A 201 0.56 7.80 18.94
CA TYR A 201 0.75 9.07 18.25
C TYR A 201 1.49 10.10 19.09
N VAL A 202 2.07 11.09 18.42
CA VAL A 202 2.69 12.27 19.02
C VAL A 202 2.44 13.47 18.11
N LYS A 203 2.30 14.66 18.70
CA LYS A 203 2.36 15.90 17.93
C LYS A 203 3.81 16.14 17.50
N LEU A 204 4.00 16.73 16.34
CA LEU A 204 5.30 17.29 15.96
C LEU A 204 5.24 18.82 16.05
N LYS A 205 6.40 19.44 16.21
CA LYS A 205 6.55 20.88 15.99
C LYS A 205 6.42 21.19 14.49
N ASP A 206 6.23 22.46 14.17
CA ASP A 206 6.10 22.95 12.79
C ASP A 206 7.28 22.58 11.87
N ASN A 207 8.46 22.26 12.42
CA ASN A 207 9.62 21.84 11.65
C ASN A 207 9.62 20.36 11.26
N MET A 208 8.58 19.59 11.61
CA MET A 208 8.37 18.18 11.24
C MET A 208 9.42 17.17 11.75
N ILE A 209 10.44 17.63 12.48
CA ILE A 209 11.59 16.80 12.91
C ILE A 209 11.78 16.78 14.43
N GLU A 210 10.85 17.37 15.18
CA GLU A 210 10.85 17.37 16.64
C GLU A 210 9.46 17.03 17.18
N MET A 211 9.39 16.16 18.19
CA MET A 211 8.16 15.92 18.93
C MET A 211 7.75 17.15 19.76
N ASP A 212 6.44 17.37 19.86
CA ASP A 212 5.82 18.38 20.73
C ASP A 212 4.95 17.72 21.80
N GLY A 213 5.59 17.28 22.88
CA GLY A 213 4.92 16.69 24.03
C GLY A 213 5.06 15.16 24.11
N PRO A 214 4.21 14.49 24.91
CA PRO A 214 4.34 13.07 25.20
C PRO A 214 3.76 12.19 24.09
N ILE A 215 4.27 10.96 24.02
CA ILE A 215 3.69 9.88 23.20
C ILE A 215 2.40 9.39 23.85
N HIS A 216 1.34 9.27 23.06
CA HIS A 216 0.03 8.78 23.47
C HIS A 216 -0.25 7.44 22.82
N THR A 217 -1.06 6.59 23.47
CA THR A 217 -1.56 5.34 22.89
C THR A 217 -3.00 5.50 22.41
N VAL A 218 -3.36 4.72 21.39
CA VAL A 218 -4.70 4.68 20.81
C VAL A 218 -5.26 3.28 20.96
N ASP A 219 -6.42 3.16 21.61
CA ASP A 219 -7.11 1.89 21.74
C ASP A 219 -7.93 1.60 20.47
N LEU A 220 -7.52 0.57 19.74
CA LEU A 220 -8.14 0.11 18.50
C LEU A 220 -8.35 -1.41 18.57
N PRO A 221 -9.56 -1.92 18.30
CA PRO A 221 -9.82 -3.35 18.33
C PRO A 221 -8.88 -4.11 17.39
N LYS A 222 -8.16 -5.10 17.94
CA LYS A 222 -7.22 -5.98 17.22
C LYS A 222 -6.23 -5.25 16.30
N PHE A 223 -5.73 -4.10 16.73
CA PHE A 223 -4.66 -3.42 16.02
C PHE A 223 -3.42 -4.33 15.89
N THR A 224 -2.96 -4.50 14.65
CA THR A 224 -1.70 -5.19 14.34
C THR A 224 -0.63 -4.15 14.02
N GLU A 225 -0.80 -3.39 12.93
CA GLU A 225 0.17 -2.39 12.42
C GLU A 225 -0.45 -1.49 11.32
N ALA A 226 0.37 -0.85 10.48
CA ALA A 226 0.00 -0.07 9.29
C ALA A 226 -1.13 0.98 9.49
N PRO A 227 -1.05 1.87 10.49
CA PRO A 227 -1.99 2.97 10.61
C PRO A 227 -1.89 3.86 9.36
N TYR A 228 -3.04 4.36 8.88
CA TYR A 228 -3.10 5.38 7.83
C TYR A 228 -4.22 6.36 8.15
N ILE A 229 -3.94 7.65 8.05
CA ILE A 229 -4.90 8.70 8.34
C ILE A 229 -5.25 9.49 7.10
N HIS A 230 -6.54 9.67 6.87
CA HIS A 230 -7.05 10.65 5.92
C HIS A 230 -8.29 11.35 6.47
N LYS A 231 -8.66 12.46 5.85
CA LYS A 231 -9.83 13.25 6.23
C LYS A 231 -10.74 13.47 5.03
N ARG A 232 -12.06 13.43 5.28
CA ARG A 232 -13.08 13.81 4.30
C ARG A 232 -14.22 14.55 4.98
N GLY A 233 -14.39 15.82 4.62
CA GLY A 233 -15.31 16.72 5.32
C GLY A 233 -14.95 16.82 6.80
N ASP A 234 -15.93 16.65 7.67
CA ASP A 234 -15.76 16.76 9.12
C ASP A 234 -15.26 15.45 9.79
N TRP A 235 -14.85 14.45 9.02
CA TRP A 235 -14.45 13.14 9.55
C TRP A 235 -12.98 12.86 9.29
N TYR A 236 -12.27 12.49 10.35
CA TYR A 236 -11.00 11.78 10.27
C TYR A 236 -11.26 10.29 10.22
N TYR A 237 -10.45 9.59 9.45
CA TYR A 237 -10.47 8.15 9.29
C TYR A 237 -9.09 7.63 9.67
N LEU A 238 -9.06 6.63 10.55
CA LEU A 238 -7.85 5.89 10.90
C LEU A 238 -8.06 4.44 10.48
N SER A 239 -7.49 4.06 9.34
CA SER A 239 -7.44 2.66 8.90
C SER A 239 -6.17 1.99 9.39
N TYR A 240 -6.21 0.69 9.60
CA TYR A 240 -5.09 -0.07 10.16
C TYR A 240 -5.19 -1.56 9.84
N ALA A 241 -4.04 -2.24 9.83
CA ALA A 241 -3.98 -3.69 9.72
C ALA A 241 -4.59 -4.35 10.97
N TYR A 242 -5.52 -5.28 10.75
CA TYR A 242 -6.40 -5.84 11.76
C TYR A 242 -6.25 -7.36 11.82
N ASP A 243 -5.87 -7.88 13.00
CA ASP A 243 -5.61 -9.30 13.26
C ASP A 243 -4.45 -9.86 12.39
N PHE A 244 -4.23 -11.18 12.42
CA PHE A 244 -3.25 -11.84 11.55
C PHE A 244 -3.72 -13.24 11.08
N PRO A 245 -3.69 -13.60 9.77
CA PRO A 245 -3.33 -12.77 8.62
C PRO A 245 -4.19 -11.52 8.48
N GLU A 246 -3.57 -10.45 7.96
CA GLU A 246 -4.10 -9.10 8.11
C GLU A 246 -5.29 -8.82 7.18
N LYS A 247 -6.32 -8.25 7.77
CA LYS A 247 -7.35 -7.46 7.09
C LYS A 247 -7.02 -5.99 7.26
N ILE A 248 -7.76 -5.10 6.61
CA ILE A 248 -7.81 -3.69 7.01
C ILE A 248 -9.13 -3.42 7.72
N ALA A 249 -9.06 -2.80 8.89
CA ALA A 249 -10.21 -2.19 9.54
C ALA A 249 -10.05 -0.67 9.58
N TYR A 250 -11.11 0.04 9.97
CA TYR A 250 -11.01 1.49 10.18
C TYR A 250 -11.92 1.98 11.30
N ALA A 251 -11.53 3.11 11.85
CA ALA A 251 -12.30 3.89 12.81
C ALA A 251 -12.49 5.33 12.31
N MET A 252 -13.53 5.99 12.79
CA MET A 252 -13.83 7.39 12.47
C MET A 252 -13.80 8.26 13.72
N SER A 253 -13.39 9.52 13.57
CA SER A 253 -13.46 10.52 14.64
C SER A 253 -13.76 11.92 14.12
N LYS A 254 -14.23 12.79 15.02
CA LYS A 254 -14.36 14.23 14.81
C LYS A 254 -13.10 15.01 15.22
N SER A 255 -12.07 14.33 15.72
CA SER A 255 -10.79 14.91 16.11
C SER A 255 -9.67 13.99 15.65
N ILE A 256 -8.56 14.57 15.20
CA ILE A 256 -7.34 13.86 14.83
C ILE A 256 -6.76 13.04 15.98
N THR A 257 -7.12 13.29 17.24
CA THR A 257 -6.67 12.53 18.43
C THR A 257 -7.74 11.60 19.00
N GLY A 258 -8.84 11.39 18.28
CA GLY A 258 -9.97 10.60 18.78
C GLY A 258 -10.91 11.37 19.73
N PRO A 259 -11.85 10.67 20.40
CA PRO A 259 -11.98 9.21 20.45
C PRO A 259 -12.32 8.61 19.10
N TRP A 260 -11.77 7.43 18.82
CA TRP A 260 -11.94 6.71 17.56
C TRP A 260 -13.08 5.69 17.67
N GLU A 261 -14.06 5.79 16.78
CA GLU A 261 -15.20 4.87 16.73
C GLU A 261 -14.98 3.83 15.63
N PHE A 262 -14.78 2.57 16.02
CA PHE A 262 -14.58 1.45 15.09
C PHE A 262 -15.78 1.25 14.15
N LYS A 263 -15.52 1.12 12.84
CA LYS A 263 -16.55 0.97 11.79
C LYS A 263 -16.53 -0.36 11.06
N GLY A 264 -15.59 -1.26 11.40
CA GLY A 264 -15.53 -2.60 10.83
C GLY A 264 -14.41 -2.79 9.81
N ILE A 265 -14.50 -3.91 9.09
CA ILE A 265 -13.53 -4.34 8.09
C ILE A 265 -13.72 -3.53 6.79
N LEU A 266 -12.65 -2.82 6.41
CA LEU A 266 -12.51 -2.06 5.17
C LEU A 266 -11.97 -2.92 4.02
N ASN A 267 -10.94 -3.74 4.25
CA ASN A 267 -10.39 -4.66 3.25
C ASN A 267 -10.28 -6.07 3.82
N GLU A 268 -10.60 -7.08 3.02
CA GLU A 268 -10.38 -8.48 3.42
C GLU A 268 -8.89 -8.85 3.27
N VAL A 269 -8.52 -10.06 3.68
CA VAL A 269 -7.15 -10.56 3.54
C VAL A 269 -6.72 -10.50 2.08
N ALA A 270 -5.59 -9.84 1.82
CA ALA A 270 -5.05 -9.67 0.48
C ALA A 270 -4.60 -11.02 -0.11
N GLY A 271 -4.73 -11.16 -1.43
CA GLY A 271 -4.41 -12.41 -2.11
C GLY A 271 -2.94 -12.80 -1.93
N ASN A 272 -2.68 -13.98 -1.36
CA ASN A 272 -1.33 -14.56 -1.22
C ASN A 272 -0.33 -13.68 -0.43
N SER A 273 -0.81 -12.81 0.45
CA SER A 273 0.00 -12.02 1.39
C SER A 273 -0.53 -12.22 2.81
N ASN A 274 0.36 -12.34 3.80
CA ASN A 274 -0.05 -12.36 5.21
C ASN A 274 -0.17 -10.95 5.80
N THR A 275 0.54 -9.98 5.19
CA THR A 275 0.43 -8.55 5.47
C THR A 275 -0.56 -7.87 4.53
N ASN A 276 -1.15 -6.78 5.02
CA ASN A 276 -2.08 -5.93 4.30
C ASN A 276 -1.82 -4.49 4.75
N HIS A 277 -1.11 -3.73 3.91
CA HIS A 277 -0.78 -2.33 4.17
C HIS A 277 -1.46 -1.44 3.13
N GLN A 278 -1.99 -0.30 3.56
CA GLN A 278 -2.81 0.58 2.73
C GLN A 278 -2.41 2.05 2.80
N SER A 279 -2.66 2.76 1.70
CA SER A 279 -2.87 4.21 1.68
C SER A 279 -4.17 4.57 0.95
N ILE A 280 -4.73 5.73 1.29
CA ILE A 280 -6.02 6.21 0.78
C ILE A 280 -5.87 7.66 0.32
N ILE A 281 -6.07 7.89 -0.97
CA ILE A 281 -5.93 9.23 -1.56
C ILE A 281 -7.18 9.65 -2.34
N GLU A 282 -7.37 10.96 -2.43
CA GLU A 282 -8.28 11.59 -3.38
C GLU A 282 -7.47 12.16 -4.55
N PHE A 283 -7.81 11.74 -5.77
CA PHE A 283 -7.18 12.23 -7.00
C PHE A 283 -8.27 12.47 -8.06
N GLU A 284 -8.24 13.65 -8.69
CA GLU A 284 -9.24 14.09 -9.69
C GLU A 284 -10.69 13.85 -9.27
N GLY A 285 -11.01 14.14 -8.00
CA GLY A 285 -12.37 14.02 -7.44
C GLY A 285 -12.83 12.59 -7.16
N ASN A 286 -11.93 11.60 -7.26
CA ASN A 286 -12.22 10.22 -6.94
C ASN A 286 -11.30 9.70 -5.82
N TRP A 287 -11.78 8.69 -5.10
CA TRP A 287 -11.05 8.07 -4.01
C TRP A 287 -10.48 6.72 -4.40
N TYR A 288 -9.24 6.47 -3.98
CA TYR A 288 -8.47 5.28 -4.32
C TYR A 288 -7.96 4.62 -3.04
N PHE A 289 -7.99 3.29 -3.03
CA PHE A 289 -7.38 2.44 -2.02
C PHE A 289 -6.18 1.76 -2.66
N VAL A 290 -4.98 2.17 -2.25
CA VAL A 290 -3.71 1.62 -2.71
C VAL A 290 -3.24 0.63 -1.67
N TYR A 291 -2.88 -0.58 -2.08
CA TYR A 291 -2.52 -1.67 -1.18
C TYR A 291 -1.51 -2.61 -1.83
N HIS A 292 -1.04 -3.63 -1.13
CA HIS A 292 -0.25 -4.70 -1.75
C HIS A 292 -0.94 -6.06 -1.66
N ASN A 293 -0.56 -6.98 -2.53
CA ASN A 293 -0.86 -8.41 -2.40
C ASN A 293 0.40 -9.22 -2.75
N GLY A 294 0.33 -10.55 -2.76
CA GLY A 294 1.41 -11.44 -3.20
C GLY A 294 1.07 -12.19 -4.48
N SER A 295 0.28 -11.62 -5.40
CA SER A 295 -0.36 -12.39 -6.47
C SER A 295 0.45 -12.48 -7.78
N ILE A 296 1.55 -11.75 -7.92
CA ILE A 296 2.31 -11.73 -9.19
C ILE A 296 2.98 -13.09 -9.47
N PRO A 297 2.78 -13.72 -10.63
CA PRO A 297 3.47 -14.96 -10.99
C PRO A 297 4.98 -14.73 -11.26
N THR A 298 5.86 -15.70 -11.03
CA THR A 298 5.65 -17.05 -10.48
C THR A 298 5.96 -17.18 -9.00
N HIS A 299 6.61 -16.18 -8.40
CA HIS A 299 7.13 -16.23 -7.02
C HIS A 299 6.44 -15.27 -6.05
N GLY A 300 5.37 -14.59 -6.48
CA GLY A 300 4.55 -13.76 -5.62
C GLY A 300 4.18 -14.48 -4.32
N SER A 301 4.35 -13.77 -3.21
CA SER A 301 4.14 -14.28 -1.87
C SER A 301 4.08 -13.12 -0.88
N SER A 302 3.98 -13.43 0.41
CA SER A 302 4.07 -12.41 1.45
C SER A 302 5.43 -11.71 1.51
N TYR A 303 6.48 -12.23 0.89
CA TYR A 303 7.83 -11.63 0.85
C TYR A 303 8.22 -11.13 -0.54
N HIS A 304 7.29 -11.24 -1.49
CA HIS A 304 7.39 -10.85 -2.88
C HIS A 304 6.07 -10.18 -3.27
N ARG A 305 5.81 -9.04 -2.64
CA ARG A 305 4.53 -8.35 -2.74
C ARG A 305 4.45 -7.49 -4.00
N SER A 306 3.26 -7.03 -4.33
CA SER A 306 3.02 -6.19 -5.49
C SER A 306 1.88 -5.21 -5.23
N VAL A 307 2.11 -3.94 -5.51
CA VAL A 307 1.13 -2.89 -5.28
C VAL A 307 -0.04 -3.00 -6.26
N CYS A 308 -1.23 -2.77 -5.73
CA CYS A 308 -2.52 -2.79 -6.41
C CYS A 308 -3.30 -1.52 -6.05
N VAL A 309 -4.24 -1.15 -6.91
CA VAL A 309 -5.14 -0.01 -6.69
C VAL A 309 -6.57 -0.41 -7.05
N ASP A 310 -7.50 -0.07 -6.17
CA ASP A 310 -8.93 -0.17 -6.43
C ASP A 310 -9.66 1.11 -5.99
N ARG A 311 -10.89 1.31 -6.49
CA ARG A 311 -11.72 2.44 -6.10
C ARG A 311 -12.21 2.30 -4.66
N LEU A 312 -12.17 3.40 -3.91
CA LEU A 312 -12.79 3.54 -2.61
C LEU A 312 -14.08 4.35 -2.73
N TYR A 313 -15.14 3.90 -2.06
CA TYR A 313 -16.44 4.57 -2.10
C TYR A 313 -16.96 4.83 -0.69
N TYR A 314 -17.49 6.03 -0.49
CA TYR A 314 -18.18 6.38 0.75
C TYR A 314 -19.69 6.15 0.64
N ASN A 315 -20.30 5.80 1.76
CA ASN A 315 -21.73 5.88 1.99
C ASN A 315 -22.12 7.33 2.32
N GLU A 316 -23.44 7.61 2.30
CA GLU A 316 -23.99 8.94 2.60
C GLU A 316 -23.69 9.41 4.04
N ASP A 317 -23.58 8.48 4.99
CA ASP A 317 -23.26 8.77 6.40
C ASP A 317 -21.76 9.01 6.65
N GLY A 318 -20.94 8.94 5.61
CA GLY A 318 -19.48 9.06 5.68
C GLY A 318 -18.75 7.75 5.97
N SER A 319 -19.42 6.64 6.27
CA SER A 319 -18.76 5.34 6.37
C SER A 319 -18.22 4.90 5.00
N ILE A 320 -17.19 4.05 4.98
CA ILE A 320 -16.56 3.54 3.77
C ILE A 320 -17.17 2.18 3.39
N LYS A 321 -17.49 1.98 2.12
CA LYS A 321 -17.86 0.67 1.58
C LYS A 321 -16.65 -0.24 1.58
N ARG A 322 -16.83 -1.51 1.95
CA ARG A 322 -15.75 -2.51 1.90
C ARG A 322 -15.13 -2.54 0.50
N ILE A 323 -13.80 -2.56 0.45
CA ILE A 323 -13.03 -2.65 -0.78
C ILE A 323 -13.35 -3.95 -1.49
N VAL A 324 -13.49 -3.86 -2.80
CA VAL A 324 -13.57 -5.00 -3.71
C VAL A 324 -12.24 -5.02 -4.44
N MET A 325 -11.33 -5.90 -4.02
CA MET A 325 -10.05 -6.10 -4.70
C MET A 325 -10.30 -6.74 -6.07
N THR A 326 -9.78 -6.15 -7.15
CA THR A 326 -10.02 -6.64 -8.52
C THR A 326 -8.71 -6.93 -9.26
N SER A 327 -8.78 -7.80 -10.29
CA SER A 327 -7.66 -7.98 -11.23
C SER A 327 -7.64 -6.85 -12.25
N GLU A 328 -8.82 -6.34 -12.60
CA GLU A 328 -9.01 -5.23 -13.52
C GLU A 328 -8.41 -3.94 -12.97
N GLY A 329 -8.44 -3.69 -11.66
CA GLY A 329 -7.94 -2.45 -11.06
C GLY A 329 -8.63 -1.21 -11.64
N ILE A 330 -7.89 -0.10 -11.73
CA ILE A 330 -8.39 1.14 -12.35
C ILE A 330 -8.40 0.99 -13.88
N GLN A 331 -9.53 1.25 -14.51
CA GLN A 331 -9.70 1.21 -15.97
C GLN A 331 -9.79 2.63 -16.53
N PRO A 332 -9.37 2.87 -17.80
CA PRO A 332 -9.70 4.10 -18.50
C PRO A 332 -11.23 4.28 -18.61
N ASP A 333 -11.70 5.51 -18.47
CA ASP A 333 -13.12 5.87 -18.66
C ASP A 333 -13.63 5.69 -20.10
#